data_AF-A0A4R4BNX3-F1
#
_entry.id   AF-A0A4R4BNX3-F1
#
_cell.length_a   1.000
_cell.length_b   1.000
_cell.length_c   1.000
_cell.angle_alpha   90.00
_cell.angle_beta   90.00
_cell.angle_gamma   90.00
#
_symmetry.space_group_name_H-M   'P 1'
#
loop_
_entity.id
_entity.type
_entity.pdbx_description
1 polymer ?
#
loop_
_entity_poly.entity_id
_entity_poly.type
_entity_poly.pdbx_seq_one_letter_code
_entity_poly.pdbx_strand_id
1 'polypeptide(L)'
;MNTKELKMILERENYDPHSYSLDGMNQWECYCLEKSYGAFHVFYNERGNRVGEKTFKSEDEACRYLYEKLKSDPTTKKKRDN
;
A
#
# COMPACT_ATOMS: atom_id res chain seq x y z
N MET A 1 13.35 -2.59 -4.42
CA MET A 1 12.48 -2.35 -3.26
C MET A 1 11.71 -3.61 -2.99
N ASN A 2 11.62 -4.00 -1.74
CA ASN A 2 10.73 -5.06 -1.28
C ASN A 2 9.78 -4.50 -0.21
N THR A 3 8.84 -5.32 0.25
CA THR A 3 7.87 -4.96 1.27
C THR A 3 8.51 -4.44 2.56
N LYS A 4 9.65 -4.99 2.99
CA LYS A 4 10.38 -4.54 4.19
C LYS A 4 10.98 -3.14 4.00
N GLU A 5 11.63 -2.92 2.87
CA GLU A 5 12.20 -1.60 2.51
C GLU A 5 11.10 -0.54 2.39
N LEU A 6 9.98 -0.88 1.76
CA LEU A 6 8.83 0.01 1.66
C LEU A 6 8.28 0.36 3.03
N LYS A 7 8.09 -0.62 3.92
CA LYS A 7 7.63 -0.38 5.29
C LYS A 7 8.50 0.63 6.02
N MET A 8 9.82 0.48 5.94
CA MET A 8 10.77 1.41 6.57
C MET A 8 10.65 2.84 6.01
N ILE A 9 10.45 2.98 4.69
CA ILE A 9 10.24 4.29 4.06
C ILE A 9 8.94 4.92 4.55
N LEU A 10 7.83 4.16 4.58
CA LEU A 10 6.52 4.66 4.99
C LEU A 10 6.52 5.12 6.45
N GLU A 11 7.15 4.35 7.34
CA GLU A 11 7.33 4.71 8.75
C GLU A 11 8.19 5.97 8.90
N ARG A 12 9.31 6.06 8.18
CA ARG A 12 10.22 7.22 8.20
C ARG A 12 9.55 8.50 7.70
N GLU A 13 8.67 8.39 6.71
CA GLU A 13 7.93 9.51 6.12
C GLU A 13 6.61 9.84 6.82
N ASN A 14 6.32 9.14 7.93
CA ASN A 14 5.14 9.31 8.77
C ASN A 14 3.81 9.11 8.02
N TYR A 15 3.76 8.11 7.14
CA TYR A 15 2.49 7.61 6.61
C TYR A 15 1.65 7.00 7.75
N ASP A 16 0.33 7.12 7.63
CA ASP A 16 -0.60 6.50 8.56
C ASP A 16 -0.57 4.98 8.34
N PRO A 17 -0.26 4.16 9.36
CA PRO A 17 -0.32 2.70 9.27
C PRO A 17 -1.71 2.15 8.92
N HIS A 18 -2.77 2.96 9.03
CA HIS A 18 -4.13 2.62 8.58
C HIS A 18 -4.38 2.87 7.08
N SER A 19 -3.48 3.57 6.40
CA SER A 19 -3.63 3.92 4.99
C SER A 19 -3.05 2.87 4.04
N TYR A 20 -2.33 1.87 4.55
CA TYR A 20 -1.72 0.83 3.74
C TYR A 20 -1.69 -0.55 4.41
N SER A 21 -1.64 -1.60 3.60
CA SER A 21 -1.37 -2.97 4.04
C SER A 21 -0.38 -3.64 3.08
N LEU A 22 0.70 -4.23 3.61
CA LEU A 22 1.75 -4.87 2.81
C LEU A 22 1.64 -6.40 2.78
N ASP A 23 0.57 -6.93 3.37
CA ASP A 23 0.34 -8.37 3.54
C ASP A 23 -1.17 -8.66 3.43
N GLY A 24 -1.81 -8.20 2.34
CA GLY A 24 -3.22 -8.45 2.05
C GLY A 24 -4.20 -7.42 2.60
N MET A 25 -5.44 -7.84 2.89
CA MET A 25 -6.58 -6.96 3.20
C MET A 25 -6.88 -6.89 4.70
N ASN A 26 -5.93 -6.40 5.50
CA ASN A 26 -6.06 -6.40 6.97
C ASN A 26 -6.80 -5.17 7.54
N GLN A 27 -7.14 -4.20 6.70
CA GLN A 27 -7.75 -2.93 7.10
C GLN A 27 -8.76 -2.47 6.05
N TRP A 28 -9.69 -1.59 6.45
CA TRP A 28 -10.72 -1.01 5.60
C TRP A 28 -10.23 0.37 5.11
N GLU A 29 -10.49 0.73 3.85
CA GLU A 29 -10.13 2.03 3.25
C GLU A 29 -8.62 2.28 3.09
N CYS A 30 -7.85 1.25 2.68
CA CYS A 30 -6.40 1.35 2.58
C CYS A 30 -5.85 0.82 1.25
N TYR A 31 -4.64 1.24 0.88
CA TYR A 31 -3.92 0.68 -0.25
C TYR A 31 -3.23 -0.64 0.14
N CYS A 32 -3.58 -1.71 -0.53
CA CYS A 32 -3.08 -3.05 -0.23
C CYS A 32 -2.07 -3.53 -1.26
N LEU A 33 -1.08 -4.28 -0.79
CA LEU A 33 -0.24 -5.17 -1.58
C LEU A 33 -0.48 -6.60 -1.11
N GLU A 34 -0.81 -7.48 -2.04
CA GLU A 34 -1.01 -8.91 -1.80
C GLU A 34 -0.14 -9.72 -2.74
N LYS A 35 0.54 -10.75 -2.20
CA LYS A 35 1.27 -11.73 -3.00
C LYS A 35 0.42 -12.98 -3.18
N SER A 36 0.04 -13.30 -4.41
CA SER A 36 -0.80 -14.46 -4.72
C SER A 36 -0.34 -15.13 -6.02
N TYR A 37 -0.29 -16.47 -6.04
CA TYR A 37 0.11 -17.28 -7.20
C TYR A 37 1.39 -16.83 -7.93
N GLY A 38 2.38 -16.30 -7.18
CA GLY A 38 3.64 -15.82 -7.75
C GLY A 38 3.58 -14.43 -8.42
N ALA A 39 2.45 -13.73 -8.29
CA ALA A 39 2.28 -12.35 -8.70
C ALA A 39 2.01 -11.44 -7.49
N PHE A 40 2.14 -10.14 -7.72
CA PHE A 40 1.87 -9.09 -6.73
C PHE A 40 0.70 -8.24 -7.21
N HIS A 41 -0.29 -8.09 -6.34
CA HIS A 41 -1.52 -7.36 -6.61
C HIS A 41 -1.52 -6.10 -5.75
N VAL A 42 -1.66 -4.94 -6.40
CA VAL A 42 -1.82 -3.66 -5.71
C VAL A 42 -3.19 -3.10 -6.02
N PHE A 43 -3.96 -2.79 -4.99
CA PHE A 43 -5.33 -2.29 -5.12
C PHE A 43 -5.70 -1.43 -3.93
N TYR A 44 -6.79 -0.66 -4.05
CA TYR A 44 -7.40 0.01 -2.90
C TYR A 44 -8.51 -0.88 -2.33
N ASN A 45 -8.52 -1.10 -1.02
CA ASN A 45 -9.58 -1.84 -0.33
C ASN A 45 -10.68 -0.89 0.12
N GLU A 46 -11.72 -0.76 -0.70
CA GLU A 46 -12.91 0.02 -0.37
C GLU A 46 -13.97 -0.90 0.24
N ARG A 47 -14.02 -0.93 1.57
CA ARG A 47 -14.98 -1.75 2.35
C ARG A 47 -15.07 -3.23 1.94
N GLY A 48 -13.93 -3.86 1.67
CA GLY A 48 -13.83 -5.26 1.25
C GLY A 48 -13.83 -5.45 -0.27
N ASN A 49 -14.00 -4.39 -1.06
CA ASN A 49 -13.91 -4.45 -2.51
C ASN A 49 -12.53 -4.01 -2.98
N ARG A 50 -11.96 -4.76 -3.94
CA ARG A 50 -10.71 -4.37 -4.61
C ARG A 50 -11.03 -3.37 -5.71
N VAL A 51 -10.52 -2.15 -5.58
CA VAL A 51 -10.70 -1.07 -6.55
C VAL A 51 -9.36 -0.73 -7.20
N GLY A 52 -9.37 -0.52 -8.52
CA GLY A 52 -8.18 -0.09 -9.26
C GLY A 52 -7.02 -1.10 -9.22
N GLU A 53 -7.34 -2.39 -9.13
CA GLU A 53 -6.34 -3.45 -9.02
C GLU A 53 -5.38 -3.48 -10.20
N LYS A 54 -4.10 -3.63 -9.88
CA LYS A 54 -3.03 -3.81 -10.85
C LYS A 54 -2.09 -4.92 -10.41
N THR A 55 -1.77 -5.81 -11.35
CA THR A 55 -0.91 -6.97 -11.11
C THR A 55 0.48 -6.74 -11.67
N PHE A 56 1.48 -7.19 -10.92
CA PHE A 56 2.89 -7.08 -11.24
C PHE A 56 3.58 -8.44 -11.08
N LYS A 57 4.64 -8.67 -11.87
CA LYS A 57 5.45 -9.89 -11.77
C LYS A 57 6.59 -9.76 -10.76
N SER A 58 6.96 -8.53 -10.40
CA SER A 58 8.05 -8.22 -9.50
C SER A 58 7.55 -7.54 -8.23
N GLU A 59 8.10 -7.94 -7.08
CA GLU A 59 7.86 -7.27 -5.80
C GLU A 59 8.26 -5.80 -5.85
N ASP A 60 9.35 -5.52 -6.57
CA ASP A 60 9.93 -4.19 -6.69
C ASP A 60 9.03 -3.22 -7.47
N GLU A 61 8.43 -3.67 -8.56
CA GLU A 61 7.46 -2.87 -9.32
C GLU A 61 6.19 -2.62 -8.50
N ALA A 62 5.68 -3.64 -7.83
CA ALA A 62 4.49 -3.54 -6.99
C ALA A 62 4.70 -2.55 -5.83
N CYS A 63 5.83 -2.68 -5.11
CA CYS A 63 6.15 -1.80 -4.00
C CYS A 63 6.30 -0.34 -4.46
N ARG A 64 6.98 -0.08 -5.60
CA ARG A 64 7.10 1.27 -6.14
C ARG A 64 5.76 1.85 -6.54
N TYR A 65 4.92 1.07 -7.22
CA TYR A 65 3.59 1.52 -7.61
C TYR A 65 2.71 1.85 -6.40
N LEU A 66 2.73 1.01 -5.36
CA LEU A 66 2.02 1.27 -4.11
C LEU A 66 2.52 2.56 -3.44
N TYR A 67 3.84 2.75 -3.35
CA TYR A 67 4.42 3.97 -2.79
C TYR A 67 3.97 5.23 -3.54
N GLU A 68 3.97 5.21 -4.87
CA GLU A 68 3.48 6.34 -5.67
C GLU A 68 1.98 6.62 -5.44
N LYS A 69 1.16 5.58 -5.24
CA LYS A 69 -0.25 5.75 -4.88
C LYS A 69 -0.42 6.45 -3.54
N LEU A 70 0.26 5.96 -2.50
CA LEU A 70 0.26 6.57 -1.17
C LEU A 70 0.73 8.03 -1.24
N LYS A 71 1.85 8.28 -1.91
CA LYS A 71 2.42 9.62 -2.06
C LYS A 71 1.50 10.60 -2.80
N SER A 72 0.74 10.12 -3.78
CA SER A 72 -0.21 10.94 -4.55
C SER A 72 -1.50 11.28 -3.78
N ASP A 73 -1.78 10.55 -2.70
CA ASP A 73 -2.98 10.69 -1.89
C ASP A 73 -2.66 11.39 -0.56
N PRO A 74 -3.06 12.67 -0.39
CA PRO A 74 -2.73 13.44 0.80
C PRO A 74 -3.41 12.92 2.07
N THR A 75 -4.41 12.05 1.96
CA THR A 75 -5.12 11.48 3.13
C THR A 75 -4.33 10.36 3.82
N THR A 76 -3.26 9.87 3.20
CA THR A 76 -2.49 8.70 3.65
C THR A 76 -1.40 9.04 4.66
N LYS A 77 -1.11 10.33 4.87
CA LYS A 77 -0.18 10.78 5.93
C LYS A 77 -0.94 11.03 7.22
N LYS A 78 -0.29 10.77 8.36
CA LYS A 78 -0.86 11.14 9.66
C LYS A 78 -1.14 12.63 9.68
N LYS A 79 -2.38 13.00 10.00
CA LYS A 79 -2.72 14.39 10.29
C LYS A 79 -1.90 14.81 11.51
N ARG A 80 -1.36 16.02 11.49
CA ARG A 80 -0.81 16.61 12.71
C ARG A 80 -1.98 16.77 13.67
N ASP A 81 -2.00 15.99 14.74
CA ASP A 81 -2.89 16.23 15.87
C ASP A 81 -2.57 17.64 16.37
N ASN A 82 -3.59 18.51 16.37
CA ASN A 82 -3.52 19.90 16.79
C ASN A 82 -3.76 20.03 18.28
#